data_AF-A0A9D0Q4J7-F1
#
_entry.id   AF-A0A9D0Q4J7-F1
#
_cell.length_a   1.000
_cell.length_b   1.000
_cell.length_c   1.000
_cell.angle_alpha   90.00
_cell.angle_beta   90.00
_cell.angle_gamma   90.00
#
_symmetry.space_group_name_H-M   'P 1'
#
loop_
_entity.id
_entity.type
_entity.pdbx_description
1 polymer ?
#
loop_
_entity_poly.entity_id
_entity_poly.type
_entity_poly.pdbx_seq_one_letter_code
_entity_poly.pdbx_strand_id
1 'polypeptide(L)'
;MKLPPLSFFPFLVWFKLITKNSLKADMLAGLTGAVIVLPQGVAFATIAGLPPEYGLYTAMVTPVIAALFGSSFHLVSGPTTAISIVVFSAISHHADPGTPEFLSLTLTLTFLAGVYQLAFGLARLGALVNFVSHTVVIGFTAGAAILIASSQIKHITGIFVPKGESFFHTWIDLYQGIGTLNFYLLLIAII
;
A
#
# COMPACT_ATOMS: atom_id res chain seq x y z
N MET A 1 -19.93 -1.72 -14.52
CA MET A 1 -20.98 -2.75 -14.39
C MET A 1 -21.56 -2.60 -12.99
N LYS A 2 -22.79 -2.05 -12.83
CA LYS A 2 -23.42 -1.93 -11.50
C LYS A 2 -23.93 -3.31 -11.10
N LEU A 3 -23.32 -3.93 -10.10
CA LEU A 3 -23.82 -5.17 -9.51
C LEU A 3 -25.23 -4.89 -8.94
N PRO A 4 -26.19 -5.83 -9.04
CA PRO A 4 -27.51 -5.66 -8.48
C PRO A 4 -27.43 -5.41 -6.96
N PRO A 5 -28.39 -4.67 -6.36
CA PRO A 5 -28.36 -4.23 -4.96
C PRO A 5 -28.44 -5.36 -3.91
N LEU A 6 -28.51 -6.63 -4.34
CA LEU A 6 -28.38 -7.80 -3.49
C LEU A 6 -27.22 -8.68 -3.99
N SER A 7 -26.04 -8.52 -3.40
CA SER A 7 -25.30 -9.70 -2.96
C SER A 7 -24.25 -9.26 -1.94
N PHE A 8 -24.50 -9.55 -0.68
CA PHE A 8 -23.48 -9.54 0.37
C PHE A 8 -22.27 -10.45 0.03
N PHE A 9 -22.45 -11.33 -0.97
CA PHE A 9 -21.49 -12.31 -1.44
C PHE A 9 -21.28 -12.18 -2.97
N PRO A 10 -20.58 -11.15 -3.47
CA PRO A 10 -20.44 -10.91 -4.91
C PRO A 10 -19.68 -12.03 -5.63
N PHE A 11 -18.85 -12.81 -4.92
CA PHE A 11 -18.16 -13.99 -5.45
C PHE A 11 -19.05 -15.08 -6.04
N LEU A 12 -20.32 -15.18 -5.63
CA LEU A 12 -21.25 -16.13 -6.23
C LEU A 12 -21.63 -15.74 -7.67
N VAL A 13 -21.56 -14.45 -7.99
CA VAL A 13 -21.76 -13.93 -9.36
C VAL A 13 -20.47 -14.12 -10.16
N TRP A 14 -19.31 -13.84 -9.55
CA TRP A 14 -18.00 -13.97 -10.19
C TRP A 14 -17.78 -15.35 -10.80
N PHE A 15 -18.16 -16.42 -10.07
CA PHE A 15 -17.97 -17.79 -10.53
C PHE A 15 -18.68 -18.09 -11.87
N LYS A 16 -19.83 -17.44 -12.14
CA LYS A 16 -20.59 -17.62 -13.38
C LYS A 16 -19.93 -16.95 -14.60
N LEU A 17 -19.00 -16.03 -14.37
CA LEU A 17 -18.31 -15.27 -15.43
C LEU A 17 -16.99 -15.94 -15.84
N ILE A 18 -16.56 -16.98 -15.12
CA ILE A 18 -15.30 -17.68 -15.40
C ILE A 18 -15.48 -18.62 -16.59
N THR A 19 -14.64 -18.46 -17.60
CA THR A 19 -14.53 -19.34 -18.76
C THR A 19 -13.17 -20.05 -18.75
N LYS A 20 -13.01 -21.12 -19.54
CA LYS A 20 -11.72 -21.82 -19.66
C LYS A 20 -10.60 -20.90 -20.17
N ASN A 21 -10.93 -19.94 -21.03
CA ASN A 21 -9.97 -18.98 -21.56
C ASN A 21 -9.60 -17.91 -20.52
N SER A 22 -10.60 -17.37 -19.80
CA SER A 22 -10.32 -16.40 -18.73
C SER A 22 -9.50 -17.03 -17.61
N LEU A 23 -9.79 -18.28 -17.22
CA LEU A 23 -9.03 -18.97 -16.18
C LEU A 23 -7.53 -19.08 -16.50
N LYS A 24 -7.18 -19.38 -17.77
CA LYS A 24 -5.77 -19.42 -18.20
C LYS A 24 -5.12 -18.04 -18.16
N ALA A 25 -5.82 -17.02 -18.64
CA ALA A 25 -5.33 -15.64 -18.64
C ALA A 25 -5.16 -15.11 -17.21
N ASP A 26 -6.15 -15.33 -16.34
CA ASP A 26 -6.17 -14.90 -14.94
C ASP A 26 -5.09 -15.63 -14.13
N MET A 27 -4.82 -16.91 -14.42
CA MET A 27 -3.74 -17.64 -13.76
C MET A 27 -2.35 -17.06 -14.11
N LEU A 28 -2.11 -16.73 -15.38
CA LEU A 28 -0.86 -16.09 -15.81
C LEU A 28 -0.73 -14.67 -15.23
N ALA A 29 -1.81 -13.89 -15.25
CA ALA A 29 -1.84 -12.56 -14.66
C ALA A 29 -1.62 -12.60 -13.14
N GLY A 30 -2.27 -13.53 -12.44
CA GLY A 30 -2.13 -13.74 -11.00
C GLY A 30 -0.71 -14.18 -10.62
N LEU A 31 -0.11 -15.10 -11.38
CA LEU A 31 1.28 -15.52 -11.15
C LEU A 31 2.26 -14.37 -11.36
N THR A 32 2.10 -13.62 -12.46
CA THR A 32 2.94 -12.44 -12.75
C THR A 32 2.79 -11.39 -11.65
N GLY A 33 1.56 -11.12 -11.22
CA GLY A 33 1.27 -10.22 -10.11
C GLY A 33 1.88 -10.70 -8.79
N ALA A 34 1.83 -12.00 -8.50
CA ALA A 34 2.41 -12.57 -7.28
C ALA A 34 3.94 -12.41 -7.25
N VAL A 35 4.62 -12.62 -8.38
CA VAL A 35 6.07 -12.40 -8.51
C VAL A 35 6.44 -10.94 -8.25
N ILE A 36 5.63 -9.99 -8.72
CA ILE A 36 5.85 -8.55 -8.51
C ILE A 36 5.54 -8.14 -7.06
N VAL A 37 4.45 -8.65 -6.49
CA VAL A 37 3.97 -8.21 -5.17
C VAL A 37 4.83 -8.75 -4.03
N LEU A 38 5.51 -9.89 -4.22
CA LEU A 38 6.39 -10.52 -3.22
C LEU A 38 7.48 -9.57 -2.70
N PRO A 39 8.38 -9.03 -3.55
CA PRO A 39 9.39 -8.07 -3.11
C PRO A 39 8.76 -6.74 -2.68
N GLN A 40 7.67 -6.31 -3.31
CA GLN A 40 6.98 -5.06 -2.95
C GLN A 40 6.41 -5.11 -1.53
N GLY A 41 5.76 -6.21 -1.15
CA GLY A 41 5.20 -6.39 0.20
C GLY A 41 6.28 -6.31 1.27
N VAL A 42 7.42 -6.97 1.06
CA VAL A 42 8.59 -6.91 1.96
C VAL A 42 9.10 -5.47 2.11
N ALA A 43 9.24 -4.75 1.00
CA ALA A 43 9.66 -3.35 1.03
C ALA A 43 8.64 -2.47 1.78
N PHE A 44 7.35 -2.65 1.54
CA PHE A 44 6.28 -1.87 2.20
C PHE A 44 6.21 -2.13 3.71
N ALA A 45 6.36 -3.37 4.16
CA ALA A 45 6.47 -3.67 5.59
C ALA A 45 7.68 -2.96 6.22
N THR A 46 8.82 -2.96 5.52
CA THR A 46 10.04 -2.30 5.98
C THR A 46 9.90 -0.77 6.07
N ILE A 47 9.12 -0.17 5.17
CA ILE A 47 8.73 1.25 5.20
C ILE A 47 7.79 1.51 6.38
N ALA A 48 6.85 0.61 6.65
CA ALA A 48 5.92 0.68 7.77
C ALA A 48 6.57 0.41 9.14
N GLY A 49 7.87 0.08 9.19
CA GLY A 49 8.59 -0.22 10.44
C GLY A 49 8.28 -1.60 11.00
N LEU A 50 7.67 -2.48 10.19
CA LEU A 50 7.28 -3.83 10.57
C LEU A 50 8.30 -4.88 10.07
N PRO A 51 8.34 -6.06 10.70
CA PRO A 51 9.06 -7.20 10.16
C PRO A 51 8.57 -7.57 8.73
N PRO A 52 9.48 -7.98 7.81
CA PRO A 52 9.16 -8.29 6.41
C PRO A 52 7.98 -9.23 6.19
N GLU A 53 7.78 -10.21 7.06
CA GLU A 53 6.72 -11.21 7.00
C GLU A 53 5.31 -10.60 7.02
N TYR A 54 5.11 -9.45 7.67
CA TYR A 54 3.82 -8.75 7.66
C TYR A 54 3.46 -8.21 6.27
N GLY A 55 4.48 -7.89 5.46
CA GLY A 55 4.30 -7.54 4.06
C GLY A 55 3.74 -8.69 3.24
N LEU A 56 4.20 -9.91 3.53
CA LEU A 56 3.70 -11.12 2.89
C LEU A 56 2.28 -11.44 3.36
N TYR A 57 2.00 -11.32 4.66
CA TYR A 57 0.66 -11.55 5.20
C TYR A 57 -0.37 -10.62 4.56
N THR A 58 -0.05 -9.33 4.47
CA THR A 58 -0.94 -8.34 3.84
C THR A 58 -1.09 -8.60 2.33
N ALA A 59 0.00 -8.96 1.63
CA ALA A 59 -0.02 -9.30 0.20
C ALA A 59 -0.76 -10.61 -0.13
N MET A 60 -1.00 -11.49 0.85
CA MET A 60 -1.81 -12.71 0.66
C MET A 60 -3.26 -12.52 1.09
N VAL A 61 -3.48 -12.02 2.30
CA VAL A 61 -4.81 -11.96 2.90
C VAL A 61 -5.67 -10.87 2.24
N THR A 62 -5.10 -9.69 1.97
CA THR A 62 -5.86 -8.56 1.42
C THR A 62 -6.42 -8.84 0.03
N PRO A 63 -5.65 -9.37 -0.94
CA PRO A 63 -6.21 -9.70 -2.25
C PRO A 63 -7.29 -10.79 -2.18
N VAL A 64 -7.15 -11.80 -1.30
CA VAL A 64 -8.16 -12.86 -1.15
C VAL A 64 -9.49 -12.27 -0.67
N ILE A 65 -9.46 -11.43 0.37
CA ILE A 65 -10.66 -10.77 0.87
C ILE A 65 -11.24 -9.81 -0.20
N ALA A 66 -10.39 -9.03 -0.86
CA ALA A 66 -10.81 -8.11 -1.90
C ALA A 66 -11.39 -8.82 -3.15
N ALA A 67 -10.86 -9.98 -3.54
CA ALA A 67 -11.40 -10.77 -4.65
C ALA A 67 -12.79 -11.34 -4.32
N LEU A 68 -13.05 -11.68 -3.05
CA LEU A 68 -14.34 -12.22 -2.62
C LEU A 68 -15.43 -11.16 -2.49
N PHE A 69 -15.09 -9.99 -1.92
CA PHE A 69 -16.06 -8.96 -1.54
C PHE A 69 -15.98 -7.67 -2.39
N GLY A 70 -14.97 -7.55 -3.24
CA GLY A 70 -14.78 -6.39 -4.10
C GLY A 70 -15.83 -6.27 -5.19
N SER A 71 -16.04 -5.04 -5.68
CA SER A 71 -16.98 -4.72 -6.73
C SER A 71 -16.37 -4.73 -8.14
N SER A 72 -15.07 -4.97 -8.26
CA SER A 72 -14.31 -4.94 -9.52
C SER A 72 -13.63 -6.27 -9.78
N PHE A 73 -13.75 -6.78 -11.00
CA PHE A 73 -13.19 -8.06 -11.42
C PHE A 73 -11.67 -8.02 -11.66
N HIS A 74 -11.11 -6.82 -11.89
CA HIS A 74 -9.70 -6.66 -12.26
C HIS A 74 -8.88 -5.94 -11.18
N LEU A 75 -9.53 -5.43 -10.12
CA LEU A 75 -8.84 -4.66 -9.09
C LEU A 75 -8.11 -5.61 -8.14
N VAL A 76 -6.79 -5.43 -8.03
CA VAL A 76 -5.98 -6.08 -7.00
C VAL A 76 -5.79 -5.10 -5.85
N SER A 77 -6.09 -5.55 -4.62
CA SER A 77 -5.89 -4.75 -3.40
C SER A 77 -4.78 -5.37 -2.56
N GLY A 78 -3.89 -4.55 -2.03
CA GLY A 78 -2.74 -5.01 -1.25
C GLY A 78 -2.06 -3.85 -0.51
N PRO A 79 -0.91 -4.12 0.13
CA PRO A 79 -0.13 -3.07 0.76
C PRO A 79 0.35 -2.06 -0.29
N THR A 80 0.48 -0.80 0.12
CA THR A 80 0.99 0.27 -0.74
C THR A 80 1.99 1.13 0.04
N THR A 81 2.89 1.80 -0.67
CA THR A 81 3.85 2.74 -0.08
C THR A 81 3.16 3.81 0.76
N ALA A 82 2.09 4.41 0.24
CA ALA A 82 1.38 5.50 0.91
C ALA A 82 0.80 5.08 2.27
N ILE A 83 0.09 3.95 2.32
CA ILE A 83 -0.46 3.43 3.58
C ILE A 83 0.68 3.04 4.54
N SER A 84 1.78 2.50 4.03
CA SER A 84 2.94 2.12 4.85
C SER A 84 3.58 3.34 5.54
N ILE A 85 3.75 4.45 4.81
CA ILE A 85 4.27 5.71 5.36
C ILE A 85 3.31 6.25 6.43
N VAL A 86 2.00 6.27 6.14
CA VAL A 86 0.97 6.78 7.07
C VAL A 86 0.95 5.97 8.37
N VAL A 87 1.01 4.63 8.28
CA VAL A 87 1.08 3.74 9.44
C VAL A 87 2.34 4.02 10.25
N PHE A 88 3.50 4.13 9.60
CA PHE A 88 4.74 4.46 10.31
C PHE A 88 4.61 5.79 11.04
N SER A 89 4.23 6.87 10.35
CA SER A 89 4.14 8.21 10.96
C SER A 89 3.11 8.30 12.08
N ALA A 90 2.04 7.50 12.02
CA ALA A 90 1.02 7.47 13.07
C ALA A 90 1.53 6.80 14.35
N ILE A 91 2.35 5.75 14.24
CA ILE A 91 2.76 4.92 15.37
C ILE A 91 4.16 5.31 15.90
N SER A 92 5.07 5.80 15.05
CA SER A 92 6.47 6.06 15.41
C SER A 92 6.68 7.13 16.49
N HIS A 93 5.66 7.96 16.76
CA HIS A 93 5.68 8.92 17.87
C HIS A 93 5.20 8.33 19.20
N HIS A 94 4.62 7.13 19.18
CA HIS A 94 4.02 6.46 20.33
C HIS A 94 4.81 5.24 20.77
N ALA A 95 5.51 4.56 19.86
CA ALA A 95 6.37 3.43 20.15
C ALA A 95 7.55 3.37 19.18
N ASP A 96 8.67 2.80 19.63
CA ASP A 96 9.85 2.62 18.81
C ASP A 96 9.68 1.47 17.80
N PRO A 97 10.00 1.65 16.51
CA PRO A 97 9.91 0.59 15.51
C PRO A 97 10.68 -0.68 15.88
N GLY A 98 10.09 -1.84 15.57
CA GLY A 98 10.68 -3.15 15.89
C GLY A 98 10.41 -3.65 17.31
N THR A 99 9.78 -2.85 18.17
CA THR A 99 9.34 -3.29 19.50
C THR A 99 8.02 -4.08 19.43
N PRO A 100 7.75 -4.97 20.40
CA PRO A 100 6.45 -5.64 20.52
C PRO A 100 5.29 -4.65 20.68
N GLU A 101 5.53 -3.50 21.33
CA GLU A 101 4.54 -2.44 21.52
C GLU A 101 4.17 -1.77 20.18
N PHE A 102 5.17 -1.42 19.36
CA PHE A 102 4.93 -0.88 18.02
C PHE A 102 4.06 -1.81 17.19
N LEU A 103 4.38 -3.11 17.19
CA LEU A 103 3.59 -4.12 16.50
C LEU A 103 2.15 -4.17 17.01
N SER A 104 1.95 -4.18 18.33
CA SER A 104 0.61 -4.19 18.94
C SER A 104 -0.21 -2.96 18.54
N LEU A 105 0.39 -1.77 18.58
CA LEU A 105 -0.26 -0.54 18.17
C LEU A 105 -0.59 -0.52 16.67
N THR A 106 0.32 -0.99 15.81
CA THR A 106 0.07 -1.10 14.37
C THR A 106 -1.08 -2.06 14.06
N LEU A 107 -1.13 -3.23 14.71
CA LEU A 107 -2.24 -4.18 14.55
C LEU A 107 -3.56 -3.60 15.05
N THR A 108 -3.54 -2.88 16.18
CA THR A 108 -4.72 -2.19 16.73
C THR A 108 -5.24 -1.11 15.78
N LEU A 109 -4.34 -0.28 15.24
CA LEU A 109 -4.67 0.74 14.24
C LEU A 109 -5.28 0.11 12.98
N THR A 110 -4.68 -0.99 12.50
CA THR A 110 -5.16 -1.72 11.31
C THR A 110 -6.55 -2.30 11.54
N PHE A 111 -6.78 -2.88 12.72
CA PHE A 111 -8.09 -3.39 13.11
C PHE A 111 -9.15 -2.27 13.18
N LEU A 112 -8.84 -1.16 13.83
CA LEU A 112 -9.75 0.00 13.92
C LEU A 112 -10.05 0.59 12.55
N ALA A 113 -9.05 0.69 11.67
CA ALA A 113 -9.25 1.14 10.30
C ALA A 113 -10.24 0.21 9.56
N GLY A 114 -10.12 -1.10 9.73
CA GLY A 114 -11.07 -2.07 9.18
C GLY A 114 -12.48 -1.91 9.75
N VAL A 115 -12.62 -1.70 11.06
CA VAL A 115 -13.92 -1.43 11.72
C VAL A 115 -14.56 -0.17 11.15
N TYR A 116 -13.81 0.92 11.01
CA TYR A 116 -14.32 2.15 10.42
C TYR A 116 -14.71 1.98 8.95
N GLN A 117 -13.89 1.28 8.15
CA GLN A 117 -14.22 0.96 6.76
C GLN A 117 -15.51 0.15 6.64
N LEU A 118 -15.71 -0.86 7.50
CA LEU A 118 -16.95 -1.63 7.57
C LEU A 118 -18.13 -0.75 7.98
N ALA A 119 -17.99 0.07 9.02
CA ALA A 119 -19.04 1.00 9.45
C ALA A 119 -19.44 1.97 8.35
N PHE A 120 -18.47 2.55 7.63
CA PHE A 120 -18.69 3.44 6.50
C PHE A 120 -19.34 2.71 5.31
N GLY A 121 -18.96 1.46 5.06
CA GLY A 121 -19.59 0.59 4.07
C GLY A 121 -21.06 0.32 4.38
N LEU A 122 -21.37 -0.04 5.63
CA LEU A 122 -22.75 -0.28 6.10
C LEU A 122 -23.60 1.00 6.06
N ALA A 123 -23.02 2.14 6.43
CA ALA A 123 -23.66 3.46 6.31
C ALA A 123 -23.72 3.98 4.87
N ARG A 124 -23.23 3.22 3.88
CA ARG A 124 -23.21 3.56 2.44
C ARG A 124 -22.48 4.88 2.14
N LEU A 125 -21.51 5.25 2.98
CA LEU A 125 -20.72 6.47 2.82
C LEU A 125 -19.79 6.42 1.62
N GLY A 126 -19.64 5.27 0.95
CA GLY A 126 -19.00 5.19 -0.37
C GLY A 126 -19.64 6.12 -1.41
N ALA A 127 -20.92 6.47 -1.26
CA ALA A 127 -21.56 7.46 -2.12
C ALA A 127 -20.92 8.86 -1.99
N LEU A 128 -20.38 9.19 -0.82
CA LEU A 128 -19.70 10.46 -0.57
C LEU A 128 -18.41 10.61 -1.38
N VAL A 129 -17.77 9.50 -1.75
CA VAL A 129 -16.57 9.50 -2.58
C VAL A 129 -16.85 10.12 -3.97
N ASN A 130 -18.08 10.03 -4.47
CA ASN A 130 -18.47 10.66 -5.74
C ASN A 130 -18.49 12.20 -5.69
N PHE A 131 -18.47 12.79 -4.50
CA PHE A 131 -18.40 14.25 -4.33
C PHE A 131 -16.97 14.78 -4.23
N VAL A 132 -15.96 13.89 -4.22
CA VAL A 132 -14.55 14.29 -4.31
C VAL A 132 -14.30 14.80 -5.72
N SER A 133 -13.91 16.06 -5.85
CA SER A 133 -13.66 16.65 -7.17
C SER A 133 -12.47 15.98 -7.86
N HIS A 134 -12.53 15.95 -9.19
CA HIS A 134 -11.42 15.44 -10.00
C HIS A 134 -10.09 16.16 -9.70
N THR A 135 -10.14 17.47 -9.43
CA THR A 135 -8.97 18.27 -9.05
C THR A 135 -8.35 17.84 -7.72
N VAL A 136 -9.16 17.47 -6.72
CA VAL A 136 -8.66 16.95 -5.43
C VAL A 136 -7.99 15.61 -5.63
N VAL A 137 -8.57 14.72 -6.44
CA VAL A 137 -7.96 13.41 -6.74
C VAL A 137 -6.62 13.57 -7.44
N ILE A 138 -6.53 14.46 -8.44
CA ILE A 138 -5.25 14.77 -9.10
C ILE A 138 -4.23 15.32 -8.09
N GLY A 139 -4.61 16.31 -7.29
CA GLY A 139 -3.70 16.94 -6.32
C GLY A 139 -3.18 15.94 -5.29
N PHE A 140 -4.06 15.10 -4.74
CA PHE A 140 -3.67 14.04 -3.81
C PHE A 140 -2.73 13.01 -4.47
N THR A 141 -3.05 12.57 -5.68
CA THR A 141 -2.23 11.57 -6.40
C THR A 141 -0.86 12.14 -6.77
N ALA A 142 -0.79 13.38 -7.22
CA ALA A 142 0.47 14.08 -7.51
C ALA A 142 1.31 14.28 -6.24
N GLY A 143 0.68 14.69 -5.13
CA GLY A 143 1.35 14.82 -3.85
C GLY A 143 1.90 13.49 -3.33
N ALA A 144 1.10 12.41 -3.43
CA ALA A 144 1.54 11.07 -3.09
C ALA A 144 2.71 10.60 -3.98
N ALA A 145 2.66 10.88 -5.29
CA ALA A 145 3.75 10.56 -6.20
C ALA A 145 5.05 11.29 -5.83
N ILE A 146 4.98 12.59 -5.50
CA ILE A 146 6.13 13.38 -5.03
C ILE A 146 6.68 12.81 -3.71
N LEU A 147 5.80 12.53 -2.74
CA LEU A 147 6.20 11.95 -1.47
C LEU A 147 6.89 10.58 -1.64
N ILE A 148 6.33 9.72 -2.49
CA ILE A 148 6.91 8.42 -2.83
C ILE A 148 8.28 8.63 -3.48
N ALA A 149 8.38 9.47 -4.52
CA ALA A 149 9.64 9.75 -5.20
C ALA A 149 10.71 10.24 -4.22
N SER A 150 10.40 11.22 -3.37
CA SER A 150 11.31 11.72 -2.32
C SER A 150 11.72 10.63 -1.34
N SER A 151 10.81 9.75 -0.92
CA SER A 151 11.15 8.64 -0.02
C SER A 151 12.11 7.62 -0.63
N GLN A 152 12.19 7.53 -1.96
CA GLN A 152 13.07 6.60 -2.67
C GLN A 152 14.47 7.17 -2.94
N ILE A 153 14.67 8.49 -2.90
CA ILE A 153 15.96 9.13 -3.24
C ILE A 153 17.09 8.57 -2.39
N LYS A 154 16.87 8.35 -1.09
CA LYS A 154 17.87 7.76 -0.17
C LYS A 154 18.38 6.38 -0.61
N HIS A 155 17.54 5.58 -1.27
CA HIS A 155 17.90 4.26 -1.77
C HIS A 155 18.76 4.35 -3.04
N ILE A 156 18.53 5.38 -3.86
CA ILE A 156 19.30 5.67 -5.08
C ILE A 156 20.66 6.29 -4.74
N THR A 157 20.68 7.24 -3.80
CA THR A 157 21.90 7.99 -3.43
C THR A 157 22.76 7.24 -2.42
N GLY A 158 22.21 6.28 -1.69
CA GLY A 158 22.89 5.60 -0.58
C GLY A 158 23.04 6.46 0.67
N ILE A 159 22.42 7.64 0.71
CA ILE A 159 22.49 8.56 1.85
C ILE A 159 21.60 8.01 2.97
N PHE A 160 22.13 7.97 4.19
CA PHE A 160 21.33 7.59 5.36
C PHE A 160 20.33 8.70 5.69
N VAL A 161 19.04 8.37 5.65
CA VAL A 161 17.95 9.23 6.11
C VAL A 161 17.14 8.43 7.13
N PRO A 162 16.91 8.96 8.35
CA PRO A 162 16.10 8.29 9.35
C PRO A 162 14.71 7.90 8.82
N LYS A 163 14.16 6.80 9.33
CA LYS A 163 12.84 6.31 8.88
C LYS A 163 11.72 7.18 9.46
N GLY A 164 10.72 7.48 8.62
CA GLY A 164 9.57 8.31 8.97
C GLY A 164 9.84 9.78 9.21
N GLU A 165 10.97 10.27 8.72
CA GLU A 165 11.22 11.71 8.65
C GLU A 165 10.12 12.43 7.88
N SER A 166 9.82 13.65 8.31
CA SER A 166 8.93 14.51 7.55
C SER A 166 9.51 14.79 6.17
N PHE A 167 8.65 15.14 5.21
CA PHE A 167 9.07 15.47 3.84
C PHE A 167 10.19 16.51 3.82
N PHE A 168 10.06 17.59 4.61
CA PHE A 168 11.05 18.66 4.66
C PHE A 168 12.38 18.21 5.27
N HIS A 169 12.34 17.46 6.38
CA HIS A 169 13.55 16.95 7.03
C HIS A 169 14.28 15.96 6.12
N THR A 170 13.56 15.12 5.39
CA THR A 170 14.14 14.22 4.37
C THR A 170 15.02 14.98 3.37
N TRP A 171 14.57 16.13 2.87
CA TRP A 171 15.36 16.94 1.93
C TRP A 171 16.56 17.64 2.59
N ILE A 172 16.44 18.03 3.85
CA ILE A 172 17.55 18.60 4.63
C ILE A 172 18.65 17.55 4.81
N ASP A 173 18.28 16.34 5.21
CA ASP A 173 19.22 15.23 5.39
C ASP A 173 19.91 14.83 4.08
N LEU A 174 19.16 14.80 2.97
CA LEU A 174 19.73 14.55 1.65
C LEU A 174 20.74 15.62 1.22
N TYR A 175 20.45 16.90 1.52
CA TYR A 175 21.36 18.00 1.22
C TYR A 175 22.63 17.92 2.07
N GLN A 176 22.51 17.67 3.37
CA GLN A 176 23.65 17.52 4.28
C GLN A 176 24.47 16.27 3.96
N GLY A 177 23.81 15.19 3.57
CA GLY A 177 24.41 13.89 3.24
C GLY A 177 25.03 13.80 1.85
N ILE A 178 25.03 14.87 1.05
CA ILE A 178 25.51 14.84 -0.34
C ILE A 178 26.97 14.38 -0.45
N GLY A 179 27.79 14.65 0.58
CA GLY A 179 29.18 14.19 0.65
C GLY A 179 29.33 12.67 0.86
N THR A 180 28.27 11.97 1.25
CA THR A 180 28.25 10.51 1.48
C THR A 180 27.62 9.73 0.31
N LEU A 181 27.45 10.39 -0.83
CA LEU A 181 26.88 9.78 -2.04
C LEU A 181 27.60 8.49 -2.44
N ASN A 182 26.84 7.43 -2.65
CA ASN A 182 27.35 6.17 -3.17
C ASN A 182 27.14 6.10 -4.69
N PHE A 183 28.20 6.35 -5.44
CA PHE A 183 28.17 6.33 -6.91
C PHE A 183 27.77 4.97 -7.51
N TYR A 184 28.05 3.85 -6.83
CA TYR A 184 27.68 2.54 -7.33
C TYR A 184 26.16 2.33 -7.29
N LEU A 185 25.51 2.75 -6.21
CA LEU A 185 24.04 2.69 -6.11
C LEU A 185 23.37 3.59 -7.14
N LEU A 186 23.95 4.77 -7.38
CA LEU A 186 23.44 5.71 -8.37
C LEU A 186 23.53 5.14 -9.79
N LEU A 187 24.63 4.46 -10.14
CA LEU A 187 24.77 3.78 -11.44
C LEU A 187 23.78 2.64 -11.59
N ILE A 188 23.60 1.81 -10.56
CA ILE A 188 22.63 0.70 -10.58
C ILE A 188 21.20 1.23 -10.77
N ALA A 189 20.87 2.35 -10.14
CA ALA A 189 19.53 2.94 -10.24
C ALA A 189 19.20 3.57 -11.61
N ILE A 190 20.22 3.90 -12.41
CA ILE A 190 20.06 4.50 -13.75
C ILE A 190 19.84 3.44 -14.84
N ILE A 191 20.35 2.23 -14.64
CA ILE A 191 20.29 1.10 -15.59
C ILE A 191 18.98 0.33 -15.40
#